data_AF-A0A8S8YGL5-F1
#
_entry.id   AF-A0A8S8YGL5-F1
#
_cell.length_a   1.000
_cell.length_b   1.000
_cell.length_c   1.000
_cell.angle_alpha   90.00
_cell.angle_beta   90.00
_cell.angle_gamma   90.00
#
_symmetry.space_group_name_H-M   'P 1'
#
loop_
_entity.id
_entity.type
_entity.pdbx_description
1 polymer ?
#
loop_
_entity_poly.entity_id
_entity_poly.type
_entity_poly.pdbx_seq_one_letter_code
_entity_poly.pdbx_strand_id
1 'polypeptide(L)'
;MGADYYLYNGQASYGDKLEVIAIIDVPDASTLRTRMEEEARLYKQLREQMKLAKKPSEMPEIDANLSSLHQIMLKRNIEKAVELLKEKARKRALAKQKAEYEKIMRVIENSRSLDELSAVRYAHLNDDVVNVIDKAVAKRQKQIESGLKRAELQAEREKIQNYKTKISNAKSLTELSSIVFKDIDKRHADTLQRMRIARRKVLQKELNPEEVEKDKQMRLHKALNGAYKRGGLQPLPQDEWKNDLFDERLSESGAKGGDVQISLLWENKNDFNILVVTPTQEIIHPRNPKSSDGGVQDVEMNQKGESKTPVENVYWGEGKAPKGTYYVYVHFYKEHQKFRKVDISDCRIRILAKGAHSEYEAQMSLANQLQFVTKFKVE
;
A
#
# COMPACT_ATOMS: atom_id res chain seq x y z
N MET A 1 40.75 -62.59 -49.31
CA MET A 1 41.29 -61.21 -49.27
C MET A 1 42.68 -61.26 -49.85
N GLY A 2 43.03 -60.36 -50.76
CA GLY A 2 44.29 -60.42 -51.51
C GLY A 2 44.15 -60.55 -53.03
N ALA A 3 42.94 -60.48 -53.58
CA ALA A 3 42.76 -60.25 -55.01
C ALA A 3 42.08 -58.90 -55.19
N ASP A 4 42.77 -57.97 -55.84
CA ASP A 4 42.15 -56.77 -56.37
C ASP A 4 41.16 -57.18 -57.46
N TYR A 5 39.92 -56.74 -57.35
CA TYR A 5 38.90 -56.99 -58.37
C TYR A 5 38.87 -55.80 -59.32
N TYR A 6 39.34 -56.02 -60.54
CA TYR A 6 39.24 -55.04 -61.62
C TYR A 6 38.05 -55.41 -62.51
N LEU A 7 37.08 -54.50 -62.61
CA LEU A 7 35.93 -54.67 -63.49
C LEU A 7 36.21 -53.92 -64.79
N TYR A 8 36.35 -54.66 -65.88
CA TYR A 8 36.51 -54.11 -67.22
C TYR A 8 35.18 -54.25 -67.96
N ASN A 9 34.75 -53.19 -68.64
CA ASN A 9 33.55 -53.19 -69.47
C ASN A 9 33.92 -52.71 -70.87
N GLY A 10 33.45 -53.41 -71.90
CA GLY A 10 33.72 -53.11 -73.30
C GLY A 10 32.65 -53.72 -74.20
N GLN A 11 32.53 -53.22 -75.42
CA GLN A 11 31.66 -53.78 -76.46
C GLN A 11 32.51 -54.56 -77.45
N ALA A 12 32.05 -55.74 -77.86
CA ALA A 12 32.73 -56.59 -78.85
C ALA A 12 31.78 -56.90 -80.01
N SER A 13 32.32 -56.92 -81.23
CA SER A 13 31.60 -57.24 -82.47
C SER A 13 32.21 -58.45 -83.19
N TYR A 14 31.44 -59.07 -84.08
CA TYR A 14 31.91 -60.20 -84.88
C TYR A 14 33.01 -59.75 -85.86
N GLY A 15 34.24 -60.23 -85.65
CA GLY A 15 35.42 -59.92 -86.48
C GLY A 15 36.55 -59.17 -85.76
N ASP A 16 36.35 -58.77 -84.50
CA ASP A 16 37.37 -58.08 -83.71
C ASP A 16 38.59 -58.96 -83.40
N LYS A 17 39.77 -58.35 -83.26
CA LYS A 17 41.02 -59.04 -82.89
C LYS A 17 41.07 -59.30 -81.38
N LEU A 18 41.80 -60.34 -80.96
CA LEU A 18 42.07 -60.61 -79.54
C LEU A 18 42.81 -59.44 -78.90
N GLU A 19 42.26 -58.89 -77.81
CA GLU A 19 42.87 -57.83 -77.01
C GLU A 19 43.14 -58.30 -75.57
N VAL A 20 44.25 -57.84 -74.98
CA VAL A 20 44.56 -58.10 -73.57
C VAL A 20 43.71 -57.18 -72.71
N ILE A 21 42.74 -57.76 -72.01
CA ILE A 21 41.80 -57.03 -71.16
C ILE A 21 42.33 -56.78 -69.73
N ALA A 22 43.30 -57.57 -69.28
CA ALA A 22 43.94 -57.41 -67.98
C ALA A 22 45.28 -58.13 -67.93
N ILE A 23 46.25 -57.56 -67.22
CA ILE A 23 47.48 -58.24 -66.80
C ILE A 23 47.45 -58.30 -65.28
N ILE A 24 47.59 -59.49 -64.72
CA ILE A 24 47.54 -59.71 -63.27
C ILE A 24 48.91 -60.27 -62.84
N ASP A 25 49.68 -59.43 -62.16
CA ASP A 25 50.91 -59.87 -61.49
C ASP A 25 50.56 -60.48 -60.14
N VAL A 26 50.62 -61.81 -60.05
CA VAL A 26 50.39 -62.54 -58.81
C VAL A 26 51.74 -62.68 -58.07
N PRO A 27 51.91 -62.04 -56.90
CA PRO A 27 53.13 -62.18 -56.11
C PRO A 27 53.30 -63.60 -55.56
N ASP A 28 54.49 -63.95 -55.10
CA ASP A 28 54.74 -65.24 -54.48
C ASP A 28 53.90 -65.43 -53.20
N ALA A 29 53.72 -66.69 -52.81
CA ALA A 29 52.83 -67.06 -51.70
C ALA A 29 53.24 -66.45 -50.35
N SER A 30 54.53 -66.16 -50.13
CA SER A 30 54.99 -65.55 -48.87
C SER A 30 54.61 -64.07 -48.81
N THR A 31 54.87 -63.32 -49.88
CA THR A 31 54.51 -61.90 -50.01
C THR A 31 53.00 -61.69 -49.88
N LEU A 32 52.18 -62.55 -50.50
CA LEU A 32 50.72 -62.47 -50.40
C LEU A 32 50.22 -62.67 -48.97
N ARG A 33 50.79 -63.64 -48.23
CA ARG A 33 50.43 -63.89 -46.82
C ARG A 33 50.77 -62.71 -45.93
N THR A 34 51.96 -62.12 -46.06
CA THR A 34 52.37 -60.96 -45.28
C THR A 34 51.43 -59.76 -45.51
N ARG A 35 51.09 -59.47 -46.77
CA ARG A 35 50.12 -58.40 -47.09
C ARG A 35 48.75 -58.64 -46.46
N MET A 36 48.25 -59.88 -46.48
CA MET A 36 46.97 -60.23 -45.85
C MET A 36 46.99 -60.06 -44.33
N GLU A 37 48.09 -60.43 -43.67
CA GLU A 37 48.24 -60.28 -42.21
C GLU A 37 48.34 -58.81 -41.79
N GLU A 38 49.12 -58.00 -42.53
CA GLU A 38 49.26 -56.57 -42.31
C GLU A 38 47.93 -55.82 -42.53
N GLU A 39 47.22 -56.12 -43.62
CA GLU A 39 45.91 -55.55 -43.90
C GLU A 39 44.88 -55.92 -42.81
N ALA A 40 44.86 -57.20 -42.39
CA ALA A 40 43.97 -57.65 -41.32
C ALA A 40 44.27 -56.97 -39.98
N ARG A 41 45.55 -56.74 -39.68
CA ARG A 41 45.97 -56.00 -38.49
C ARG A 41 45.55 -54.54 -38.55
N LEU A 42 45.77 -53.88 -39.70
CA LEU A 42 45.36 -52.50 -39.94
C LEU A 42 43.84 -52.33 -39.83
N TYR A 43 43.06 -53.20 -40.48
CA TYR A 43 41.60 -53.19 -40.38
C TYR A 43 41.11 -53.38 -38.94
N LYS A 44 41.74 -54.30 -38.17
CA LYS A 44 41.41 -54.52 -36.76
C LYS A 44 41.71 -53.27 -35.91
N GLN A 45 42.86 -52.64 -36.11
CA GLN A 45 43.27 -51.44 -35.40
C GLN A 45 42.29 -50.27 -35.66
N LEU A 46 41.96 -50.00 -36.92
CA LEU A 46 41.01 -48.92 -37.27
C LEU A 46 39.61 -49.22 -36.70
N ARG A 47 39.19 -50.49 -36.69
CA ARG A 47 37.92 -50.88 -36.06
C ARG A 47 37.92 -50.70 -34.54
N GLU A 48 39.04 -50.92 -33.87
CA GLU A 48 39.20 -50.64 -32.43
C GLU A 48 39.18 -49.14 -32.14
N GLN A 49 39.89 -48.33 -32.93
CA GLN A 49 39.85 -46.87 -32.83
C GLN A 49 38.43 -46.32 -33.01
N MET A 50 37.69 -46.80 -34.03
CA MET A 50 36.28 -46.46 -34.24
C MET A 50 35.41 -46.79 -33.01
N LYS A 51 35.65 -47.94 -32.35
CA LYS A 51 34.90 -48.32 -31.14
C LYS A 51 35.21 -47.42 -29.94
N LEU A 52 36.42 -46.86 -29.86
CA LEU A 52 36.86 -45.99 -28.77
C LEU A 52 36.43 -44.53 -28.95
N ALA A 53 36.10 -44.11 -30.17
CA ALA A 53 35.65 -42.76 -30.49
C ALA A 53 34.40 -42.36 -29.68
N LYS A 54 34.47 -41.21 -28.99
CA LYS A 54 33.38 -40.64 -28.21
C LYS A 54 32.63 -39.54 -28.96
N LYS A 55 33.22 -39.01 -30.02
CA LYS A 55 32.65 -37.97 -30.89
C LYS A 55 32.84 -38.32 -32.37
N PRO A 56 31.97 -37.83 -33.27
CA PRO A 56 32.15 -38.00 -34.71
C PRO A 56 33.49 -37.51 -35.25
N SER A 57 34.07 -36.46 -34.66
CA SER A 57 35.38 -35.90 -35.03
C SER A 57 36.57 -36.78 -34.63
N GLU A 58 36.36 -37.82 -33.83
CA GLU A 58 37.39 -38.77 -33.37
C GLU A 58 37.37 -40.07 -34.19
N MET A 59 36.55 -40.14 -35.25
CA MET A 59 36.47 -41.32 -36.09
C MET A 59 37.75 -41.49 -36.91
N PRO A 60 38.24 -42.73 -37.08
CA PRO A 60 39.44 -43.00 -37.86
C PRO A 60 39.21 -42.72 -39.35
N GLU A 61 40.23 -42.20 -40.02
CA GLU A 61 40.25 -42.10 -41.48
C GLU A 61 40.48 -43.49 -42.11
N ILE A 62 39.90 -43.70 -43.29
CA ILE A 62 40.02 -44.98 -44.01
C ILE A 62 41.34 -44.97 -44.76
N ASP A 63 42.26 -45.85 -44.37
CA ASP A 63 43.56 -46.00 -45.02
C ASP A 63 43.41 -46.60 -46.44
N ALA A 64 44.12 -46.01 -47.41
CA ALA A 64 44.10 -46.42 -48.81
C ALA A 64 44.73 -47.82 -49.04
N ASN A 65 45.55 -48.30 -48.09
CA ASN A 65 46.19 -49.62 -48.16
C ASN A 65 45.24 -50.78 -47.82
N LEU A 66 43.99 -50.50 -47.41
CA LEU A 66 42.98 -51.53 -47.20
C LEU A 66 42.38 -52.02 -48.53
N SER A 67 41.96 -53.28 -48.59
CA SER A 67 41.15 -53.79 -49.70
C SER A 67 39.85 -53.00 -49.86
N SER A 68 39.39 -52.80 -51.09
CA SER A 68 38.11 -52.17 -51.43
C SER A 68 36.94 -52.71 -50.61
N LEU A 69 36.90 -54.02 -50.34
CA LEU A 69 35.86 -54.63 -49.50
C LEU A 69 35.92 -54.13 -48.05
N HIS A 70 37.11 -54.10 -47.46
CA HIS A 70 37.33 -53.63 -46.10
C HIS A 70 37.11 -52.13 -45.97
N GLN A 71 37.48 -51.34 -46.98
CA GLN A 71 37.15 -49.90 -47.04
C GLN A 71 35.63 -49.69 -47.01
N ILE A 72 34.86 -50.41 -47.84
CA ILE A 72 33.39 -50.34 -47.86
C ILE A 72 32.78 -50.77 -46.52
N MET A 73 33.26 -51.88 -45.96
CA MET A 73 32.80 -52.38 -44.67
C MET A 73 33.09 -51.41 -43.52
N LEU A 74 34.30 -50.86 -43.48
CA LEU A 74 34.70 -49.90 -42.45
C LEU A 74 33.91 -48.60 -42.58
N LYS A 75 33.75 -48.08 -43.82
CA LYS A 75 32.93 -46.90 -44.11
C LYS A 75 31.50 -47.05 -43.58
N ARG A 76 30.83 -48.15 -43.89
CA ARG A 76 29.47 -48.43 -43.41
C ARG A 76 29.38 -48.53 -41.89
N ASN A 77 30.40 -49.10 -41.25
CA ASN A 77 30.46 -49.20 -39.80
C ASN A 77 30.70 -47.83 -39.14
N ILE A 78 31.57 -47.00 -39.70
CA ILE A 78 31.83 -45.63 -39.26
C ILE A 78 30.55 -44.78 -39.40
N GLU A 79 29.85 -44.85 -40.53
CA GLU A 79 28.59 -44.13 -40.75
C GLU A 79 27.55 -44.46 -39.66
N LYS A 80 27.35 -45.75 -39.38
CA LYS A 80 26.46 -46.21 -38.30
C LYS A 80 26.91 -45.73 -36.92
N ALA A 81 28.22 -45.79 -36.63
CA ALA A 81 28.76 -45.36 -35.35
C ALA A 81 28.59 -43.85 -35.15
N VAL A 82 28.82 -43.04 -36.19
CA VAL A 82 28.60 -41.59 -36.19
C VAL A 82 27.13 -41.27 -35.92
N GLU A 83 26.20 -41.95 -36.58
CA GLU A 83 24.76 -41.74 -36.37
C GLU A 83 24.35 -42.02 -34.92
N LEU A 84 24.82 -43.13 -34.34
CA LEU A 84 24.54 -43.49 -32.95
C LEU A 84 25.16 -42.50 -31.95
N LEU A 85 26.36 -41.98 -32.22
CA LEU A 85 26.97 -40.94 -31.40
C LEU A 85 26.19 -39.62 -31.48
N LYS A 86 25.71 -39.23 -32.67
CA LYS A 86 24.86 -38.05 -32.86
C LYS A 86 23.53 -38.19 -32.11
N GLU A 87 22.88 -39.36 -32.18
CA GLU A 87 21.64 -39.63 -31.46
C GLU A 87 21.85 -39.57 -29.94
N LYS A 88 22.92 -40.19 -29.43
CA LYS A 88 23.28 -40.16 -28.01
C LYS A 88 23.57 -38.73 -27.52
N ALA A 89 24.26 -37.92 -28.33
CA ALA A 89 24.50 -36.51 -28.05
C ALA A 89 23.18 -35.71 -27.98
N ARG A 90 22.27 -35.93 -28.94
CA ARG A 90 20.94 -35.30 -28.96
C ARG A 90 20.12 -35.66 -27.71
N LYS A 91 20.07 -36.95 -27.34
CA LYS A 91 19.39 -37.42 -26.11
C LYS A 91 19.96 -36.76 -24.85
N ARG A 92 21.29 -36.64 -24.76
CA ARG A 92 21.95 -35.96 -23.64
C ARG A 92 21.63 -34.46 -23.58
N ALA A 93 21.59 -33.77 -24.71
CA ALA A 93 21.23 -32.35 -24.77
C ALA A 93 19.78 -32.12 -24.31
N LEU A 94 18.84 -32.93 -24.81
CA LEU A 94 17.44 -32.86 -24.41
C LEU A 94 17.25 -33.17 -22.91
N ALA A 95 17.97 -34.16 -22.37
CA ALA A 95 17.93 -34.48 -20.94
C ALA A 95 18.45 -33.33 -20.08
N LYS A 96 19.51 -32.62 -20.51
CA LYS A 96 20.01 -31.43 -19.81
C LYS A 96 18.99 -30.30 -19.82
N GLN A 97 18.37 -30.00 -20.97
CA GLN A 97 17.32 -28.98 -21.07
C GLN A 97 16.13 -29.31 -20.17
N LYS A 98 15.69 -30.58 -20.14
CA LYS A 98 14.61 -31.04 -19.27
C LYS A 98 14.95 -30.87 -17.78
N ALA A 99 16.15 -31.27 -17.37
CA ALA A 99 16.60 -31.14 -15.99
C ALA A 99 16.68 -29.67 -15.54
N GLU A 100 17.11 -28.78 -16.43
CA GLU A 100 17.15 -27.35 -16.19
C GLU A 100 15.76 -26.73 -16.05
N TYR A 101 14.83 -27.07 -16.95
CA TYR A 101 13.42 -26.69 -16.85
C TYR A 101 12.80 -27.14 -15.51
N GLU A 102 12.98 -28.41 -15.13
CA GLU A 102 12.48 -28.95 -13.87
C GLU A 102 13.08 -28.25 -12.64
N LYS A 103 14.33 -27.79 -12.73
CA LYS A 103 14.97 -27.01 -11.68
C LYS A 103 14.33 -25.63 -11.56
N ILE A 104 14.11 -24.93 -12.68
CA ILE A 104 13.48 -23.60 -12.71
C ILE A 104 12.05 -23.67 -12.15
N MET A 105 11.26 -24.64 -12.60
CA MET A 105 9.89 -24.83 -12.12
C MET A 105 9.82 -25.08 -10.61
N ARG A 106 10.73 -25.90 -10.07
CA ARG A 106 10.83 -26.12 -8.63
C ARG A 106 11.16 -24.85 -7.84
N VAL A 107 12.03 -23.98 -8.37
CA VAL A 107 12.34 -22.70 -7.71
C VAL A 107 11.10 -21.79 -7.71
N ILE A 108 10.38 -21.70 -8.83
CA ILE A 108 9.15 -20.91 -8.94
C ILE A 108 8.10 -21.40 -7.94
N GLU A 109 7.81 -22.70 -7.92
CA GLU A 109 6.81 -23.27 -7.02
C GLU A 109 7.12 -23.02 -5.54
N ASN A 110 8.40 -23.08 -5.17
CA ASN A 110 8.84 -22.93 -3.78
C ASN A 110 9.15 -21.48 -3.37
N SER A 111 9.15 -20.52 -4.30
CA SER A 111 9.41 -19.12 -4.00
C SER A 111 8.36 -18.58 -3.02
N ARG A 112 8.81 -17.91 -1.95
CA ARG A 112 7.97 -17.37 -0.87
C ARG A 112 7.81 -15.84 -0.93
N SER A 113 8.72 -15.17 -1.63
CA SER A 113 8.69 -13.71 -1.82
C SER A 113 8.71 -13.33 -3.30
N LEU A 114 8.33 -12.09 -3.59
CA LEU A 114 8.43 -11.52 -4.94
C LEU A 114 9.90 -11.37 -5.38
N ASP A 115 10.80 -11.09 -4.44
CA ASP A 115 12.23 -10.96 -4.71
C ASP A 115 12.83 -12.29 -5.16
N GLU A 116 12.53 -13.39 -4.44
CA GLU A 116 12.96 -14.75 -4.82
C GLU A 116 12.45 -15.12 -6.22
N LEU A 117 11.20 -14.79 -6.52
CA LEU A 117 10.58 -15.10 -7.80
C LEU A 117 11.18 -14.28 -8.97
N SER A 118 11.49 -13.01 -8.73
CA SER A 118 12.13 -12.12 -9.73
C SER A 118 13.60 -12.45 -9.97
N ALA A 119 14.26 -13.14 -9.04
CA ALA A 119 15.66 -13.57 -9.16
C ALA A 119 15.84 -14.79 -10.08
N VAL A 120 14.75 -15.49 -10.45
CA VAL A 120 14.81 -16.64 -11.35
C VAL A 120 15.28 -16.20 -12.74
N ARG A 121 16.21 -16.95 -13.36
CA ARG A 121 16.81 -16.64 -14.67
C ARG A 121 16.63 -17.83 -15.62
N TYR A 122 16.10 -17.56 -16.82
CA TYR A 122 15.76 -18.60 -17.81
C TYR A 122 15.79 -18.11 -19.27
N ALA A 123 16.56 -17.05 -19.56
CA ALA A 123 16.59 -16.38 -20.86
C ALA A 123 17.23 -17.17 -22.02
N HIS A 124 17.91 -18.28 -21.71
CA HIS A 124 18.62 -19.12 -22.68
C HIS A 124 17.82 -20.34 -23.16
N LEU A 125 16.52 -20.40 -22.84
CA LEU A 125 15.62 -21.48 -23.22
C LEU A 125 14.85 -21.15 -24.51
N ASN A 126 14.26 -22.17 -25.12
CA ASN A 126 13.39 -22.01 -26.28
C ASN A 126 12.12 -21.22 -25.93
N ASP A 127 11.62 -20.40 -26.85
CA ASP A 127 10.48 -19.49 -26.66
C ASP A 127 9.21 -20.21 -26.16
N ASP A 128 8.94 -21.43 -26.64
CA ASP A 128 7.81 -22.24 -26.17
C ASP A 128 7.90 -22.57 -24.68
N VAL A 129 9.11 -22.85 -24.20
CA VAL A 129 9.38 -23.19 -22.79
C VAL A 129 9.33 -21.93 -21.93
N VAL A 130 9.88 -20.81 -22.45
CA VAL A 130 9.83 -19.50 -21.79
C VAL A 130 8.38 -19.09 -21.52
N ASN A 131 7.49 -19.22 -22.51
CA ASN A 131 6.06 -18.93 -22.36
C ASN A 131 5.37 -19.73 -21.23
N VAL A 132 5.76 -20.99 -21.04
CA VAL A 132 5.24 -21.83 -19.96
C VAL A 132 5.77 -21.37 -18.60
N ILE A 133 7.05 -21.04 -18.53
CA ILE A 133 7.69 -20.53 -17.32
C ILE A 133 7.06 -19.19 -16.92
N ASP A 134 6.87 -18.26 -17.85
CA ASP A 134 6.25 -16.95 -17.58
C ASP A 134 4.84 -17.09 -17.00
N LYS A 135 4.04 -18.02 -17.53
CA LYS A 135 2.71 -18.33 -16.98
C LYS A 135 2.81 -18.88 -15.54
N ALA A 136 3.80 -19.72 -15.25
CA ALA A 136 4.02 -20.26 -13.92
C ALA A 136 4.47 -19.17 -12.93
N VAL A 137 5.37 -18.27 -13.35
CA VAL A 137 5.81 -17.09 -12.59
C VAL A 137 4.61 -16.20 -12.28
N ALA A 138 3.82 -15.81 -13.28
CA ALA A 138 2.64 -14.96 -13.07
C ALA A 138 1.62 -15.61 -12.12
N LYS A 139 1.39 -16.92 -12.24
CA LYS A 139 0.51 -17.66 -11.34
C LYS A 139 1.04 -17.64 -9.91
N ARG A 140 2.33 -17.88 -9.70
CA ARG A 140 2.94 -17.88 -8.37
C ARG A 140 2.94 -16.49 -7.74
N GLN A 141 3.28 -15.47 -8.52
CA GLN A 141 3.22 -14.07 -8.11
C GLN A 141 1.85 -13.72 -7.52
N LYS A 142 0.77 -14.04 -8.24
CA LYS A 142 -0.60 -13.81 -7.78
C LYS A 142 -0.92 -14.54 -6.48
N GLN A 143 -0.40 -15.75 -6.27
CA GLN A 143 -0.57 -16.49 -5.01
C GLN A 143 0.13 -15.76 -3.85
N ILE A 144 1.39 -15.34 -4.05
CA ILE A 144 2.18 -14.62 -3.04
C ILE A 144 1.48 -13.30 -2.67
N GLU A 145 1.11 -12.48 -3.67
CA GLU A 145 0.39 -11.22 -3.46
C GLU A 145 -0.94 -11.42 -2.73
N SER A 146 -1.70 -12.45 -3.09
CA SER A 146 -2.96 -12.76 -2.39
C SER A 146 -2.74 -13.18 -0.94
N GLY A 147 -1.63 -13.85 -0.64
CA GLY A 147 -1.22 -14.21 0.72
C GLY A 147 -0.82 -12.99 1.54
N LEU A 148 -0.02 -12.09 0.97
CA LEU A 148 0.37 -10.82 1.59
C LEU A 148 -0.84 -9.96 1.92
N LYS A 149 -1.77 -9.79 0.97
CA LYS A 149 -3.01 -9.03 1.19
C LYS A 149 -3.87 -9.61 2.32
N ARG A 150 -3.91 -10.94 2.46
CA ARG A 150 -4.62 -11.60 3.58
C ARG A 150 -3.92 -11.34 4.91
N ALA A 151 -2.59 -11.39 4.94
CA ALA A 151 -1.79 -11.10 6.12
C ALA A 151 -1.95 -9.65 6.57
N GLU A 152 -1.95 -8.68 5.64
CA GLU A 152 -2.22 -7.27 5.91
C GLU A 152 -3.60 -7.07 6.54
N LEU A 153 -4.65 -7.67 5.95
CA LEU A 153 -6.00 -7.60 6.48
C LEU A 153 -6.09 -8.21 7.90
N GLN A 154 -5.38 -9.30 8.15
CA GLN A 154 -5.32 -9.92 9.47
C GLN A 154 -4.62 -9.01 10.48
N ALA A 155 -3.47 -8.43 10.11
CA ALA A 155 -2.73 -7.49 10.95
C ALA A 155 -3.57 -6.26 11.29
N GLU A 156 -4.34 -5.73 10.33
CA GLU A 156 -5.28 -4.63 10.57
C GLU A 156 -6.37 -5.02 11.58
N ARG A 157 -6.97 -6.21 11.43
CA ARG A 157 -7.96 -6.74 12.37
C ARG A 157 -7.40 -6.90 13.79
N GLU A 158 -6.20 -7.45 13.92
CA GLU A 158 -5.51 -7.62 15.20
C GLU A 158 -5.18 -6.27 15.83
N LYS A 159 -4.71 -5.30 15.02
CA LYS A 159 -4.45 -3.93 15.47
C LYS A 159 -5.72 -3.27 16.03
N ILE A 160 -6.85 -3.38 15.31
CA ILE A 160 -8.15 -2.87 15.77
C ILE A 160 -8.57 -3.58 17.05
N GLN A 161 -8.43 -4.91 17.13
CA GLN A 161 -8.77 -5.68 18.32
C GLN A 161 -7.93 -5.27 19.54
N ASN A 162 -6.64 -5.00 19.35
CA ASN A 162 -5.76 -4.48 20.40
C ASN A 162 -6.21 -3.10 20.91
N TYR A 163 -6.68 -2.21 20.03
CA TYR A 163 -7.28 -0.95 20.49
C TYR A 163 -8.57 -1.18 21.29
N LYS A 164 -9.42 -2.11 20.86
CA LYS A 164 -10.64 -2.47 21.60
C LYS A 164 -10.32 -3.00 23.00
N THR A 165 -9.32 -3.88 23.14
CA THR A 165 -8.90 -4.40 24.44
C THR A 165 -8.29 -3.31 25.32
N LYS A 166 -7.41 -2.45 24.79
CA LYS A 166 -6.86 -1.30 25.52
C LYS A 166 -7.95 -0.36 26.04
N ILE A 167 -8.96 -0.06 25.22
CA ILE A 167 -10.11 0.77 25.65
C ILE A 167 -10.90 0.06 26.75
N SER A 168 -11.22 -1.22 26.58
CA SER A 168 -11.99 -1.98 27.57
C SER A 168 -11.27 -2.08 28.91
N ASN A 169 -9.95 -2.24 28.89
CA ASN A 169 -9.14 -2.48 30.07
C ASN A 169 -8.66 -1.19 30.77
N ALA A 170 -8.84 -0.01 30.14
CA ALA A 170 -8.45 1.26 30.74
C ALA A 170 -9.18 1.46 32.08
N LYS A 171 -8.41 1.76 33.13
CA LYS A 171 -8.89 1.95 34.51
C LYS A 171 -9.04 3.41 34.89
N SER A 172 -8.39 4.32 34.17
CA SER A 172 -8.46 5.75 34.43
C SER A 172 -8.78 6.57 33.18
N LEU A 173 -9.30 7.79 33.38
CA LEU A 173 -9.55 8.73 32.29
C LEU A 173 -8.25 9.15 31.60
N THR A 174 -7.15 9.22 32.37
CA THR A 174 -5.80 9.49 31.85
C THR A 174 -5.33 8.40 30.89
N GLU A 175 -5.42 7.12 31.29
CA GLU A 175 -5.11 5.97 30.42
C GLU A 175 -5.97 5.97 29.16
N LEU A 176 -7.27 6.24 29.30
CA LEU A 176 -8.18 6.26 28.16
C LEU A 176 -7.84 7.37 27.16
N SER A 177 -7.35 8.52 27.65
CA SER A 177 -6.97 9.67 26.84
C SER A 177 -5.63 9.53 26.12
N SER A 178 -4.71 8.71 26.66
CA SER A 178 -3.39 8.46 26.07
C SER A 178 -3.44 7.48 24.89
N ILE A 179 -4.55 6.77 24.70
CA ILE A 179 -4.76 5.90 23.54
C ILE A 179 -4.94 6.77 22.29
N VAL A 180 -3.90 6.81 21.46
CA VAL A 180 -3.88 7.48 20.16
C VAL A 180 -4.08 6.45 19.05
N PHE A 181 -5.12 6.64 18.24
CA PHE A 181 -5.39 5.82 17.06
C PHE A 181 -4.50 6.29 15.91
N LYS A 182 -3.53 5.47 15.50
CA LYS A 182 -2.63 5.75 14.36
C LYS A 182 -2.91 4.82 13.20
N ASP A 183 -2.92 5.36 11.98
CA ASP A 183 -3.10 4.64 10.71
C ASP A 183 -4.30 3.69 10.76
N ILE A 184 -5.47 4.28 11.01
CA ILE A 184 -6.76 3.60 11.02
C ILE A 184 -7.68 4.36 10.06
N ASP A 185 -8.46 3.62 9.28
CA ASP A 185 -9.50 4.20 8.45
C ASP A 185 -10.56 4.94 9.29
N LYS A 186 -11.31 5.83 8.64
CA LYS A 186 -12.33 6.64 9.31
C LYS A 186 -13.41 5.78 9.99
N ARG A 187 -13.83 4.66 9.39
CA ARG A 187 -14.93 3.83 9.93
C ARG A 187 -14.53 3.11 11.21
N HIS A 188 -13.35 2.48 11.25
CA HIS A 188 -12.89 1.86 12.49
C HIS A 188 -12.51 2.91 13.53
N ALA A 189 -11.95 4.06 13.13
CA ALA A 189 -11.70 5.17 14.04
C ALA A 189 -12.99 5.63 14.74
N ASP A 190 -14.09 5.84 14.00
CA ASP A 190 -15.39 6.22 14.56
C ASP A 190 -15.92 5.16 15.54
N THR A 191 -15.75 3.87 15.20
CA THR A 191 -16.15 2.75 16.07
C THR A 191 -15.36 2.75 17.39
N LEU A 192 -14.04 2.90 17.31
CA LEU A 192 -13.17 2.99 18.48
C LEU A 192 -13.46 4.24 19.32
N GLN A 193 -13.81 5.36 18.68
CA GLN A 193 -14.25 6.57 19.37
C GLN A 193 -15.54 6.34 20.18
N ARG A 194 -16.54 5.66 19.59
CA ARG A 194 -17.78 5.30 20.31
C ARG A 194 -17.50 4.41 21.51
N MET A 195 -16.63 3.40 21.36
CA MET A 195 -16.20 2.54 22.47
C MET A 195 -15.48 3.34 23.56
N ARG A 196 -14.59 4.26 23.16
CA ARG A 196 -13.88 5.16 24.09
C ARG A 196 -14.86 6.02 24.88
N ILE A 197 -15.85 6.61 24.22
CA ILE A 197 -16.90 7.42 24.89
C ILE A 197 -17.72 6.56 25.85
N ALA A 198 -18.08 5.33 25.46
CA ALA A 198 -18.83 4.41 26.31
C ALA A 198 -18.03 4.02 27.57
N ARG A 199 -16.76 3.63 27.41
CA ARG A 199 -15.88 3.31 28.55
C ARG A 199 -15.73 4.50 29.49
N ARG A 200 -15.55 5.71 28.95
CA ARG A 200 -15.46 6.94 29.75
C ARG A 200 -16.69 7.14 30.63
N LYS A 201 -17.90 6.94 30.09
CA LYS A 201 -19.14 7.08 30.85
C LYS A 201 -19.24 6.08 32.00
N VAL A 202 -18.68 4.87 31.83
CA VAL A 202 -18.59 3.88 32.91
C VAL A 202 -17.64 4.38 34.00
N LEU A 203 -16.42 4.77 33.63
CA LEU A 203 -15.44 5.29 34.58
C LEU A 203 -16.00 6.50 35.36
N GLN A 204 -16.65 7.45 34.69
CA GLN A 204 -17.24 8.63 35.34
C GLN A 204 -18.29 8.33 36.41
N LYS A 205 -18.92 7.14 36.40
CA LYS A 205 -19.86 6.75 37.47
C LYS A 205 -19.15 6.34 38.77
N GLU A 206 -17.88 5.96 38.67
CA GLU A 206 -17.06 5.51 39.80
C GLU A 206 -16.24 6.67 40.40
N LEU A 207 -16.08 7.78 39.67
CA LEU A 207 -15.35 8.97 40.13
C LEU A 207 -16.22 9.86 41.03
N ASN A 208 -15.55 10.62 41.91
CA ASN A 208 -16.23 11.65 42.70
C ASN A 208 -16.67 12.85 41.81
N PRO A 209 -17.61 13.69 42.29
CA PRO A 209 -18.12 14.82 41.50
C PRO A 209 -17.04 15.83 41.06
N GLU A 210 -16.04 16.09 41.92
CA GLU A 210 -14.97 17.05 41.64
C GLU A 210 -14.06 16.60 40.50
N GLU A 211 -13.67 15.33 40.48
CA GLU A 211 -12.84 14.77 39.41
C GLU A 211 -13.61 14.69 38.08
N VAL A 212 -14.91 14.39 38.13
CA VAL A 212 -15.77 14.43 36.94
C VAL A 212 -15.83 15.84 36.37
N GLU A 213 -15.89 16.87 37.21
CA GLU A 213 -15.91 18.26 36.76
C GLU A 213 -14.56 18.69 36.19
N LYS A 214 -13.45 18.34 36.86
CA LYS A 214 -12.08 18.56 36.36
C LYS A 214 -11.85 17.90 35.00
N ASP A 215 -12.39 16.69 34.78
CA ASP A 215 -12.36 16.00 33.51
C ASP A 215 -13.16 16.70 32.40
N LYS A 216 -14.33 17.25 32.74
CA LYS A 216 -15.14 18.05 31.79
C LYS A 216 -14.39 19.33 31.41
N GLN A 217 -13.83 20.05 32.39
CA GLN A 217 -13.05 21.27 32.14
C GLN A 217 -11.83 20.96 31.25
N MET A 218 -11.05 19.92 31.56
CA MET A 218 -9.90 19.53 30.74
C MET A 218 -10.28 19.22 29.28
N ARG A 219 -11.41 18.53 29.07
CA ARG A 219 -11.93 18.28 27.71
C ARG A 219 -12.33 19.55 26.99
N LEU A 220 -13.03 20.44 27.70
CA LEU A 220 -13.47 21.70 27.13
C LEU A 220 -12.25 22.50 26.70
N HIS A 221 -11.24 22.67 27.56
CA HIS A 221 -9.96 23.28 27.20
C HIS A 221 -9.30 22.62 25.98
N LYS A 222 -9.28 21.28 25.91
CA LYS A 222 -8.72 20.56 24.74
C LYS A 222 -9.50 20.87 23.46
N ALA A 223 -10.83 20.94 23.54
CA ALA A 223 -11.69 21.27 22.40
C ALA A 223 -11.49 22.72 21.95
N LEU A 224 -11.45 23.67 22.88
CA LEU A 224 -11.17 25.09 22.63
C LEU A 224 -9.80 25.27 22.00
N ASN A 225 -8.75 24.64 22.53
CA ASN A 225 -7.40 24.66 21.95
C ASN A 225 -7.38 24.07 20.52
N GLY A 226 -8.16 23.03 20.27
CA GLY A 226 -8.34 22.46 18.93
C GLY A 226 -9.01 23.44 17.97
N ALA A 227 -10.02 24.19 18.43
CA ALA A 227 -10.68 25.23 17.66
C ALA A 227 -9.76 26.43 17.40
N TYR A 228 -9.04 26.89 18.42
CA TYR A 228 -8.05 27.96 18.30
C TYR A 228 -6.99 27.65 17.22
N LYS A 229 -6.49 26.42 17.20
CA LYS A 229 -5.52 25.96 16.18
C LYS A 229 -6.07 25.95 14.75
N ARG A 230 -7.39 25.91 14.55
CA ARG A 230 -8.00 26.02 13.22
C ARG A 230 -8.05 27.46 12.69
N GLY A 231 -7.75 28.45 13.54
CA GLY A 231 -7.77 29.87 13.18
C GLY A 231 -9.04 30.58 13.61
N GLY A 232 -8.92 31.90 13.80
CA GLY A 232 -10.03 32.79 14.11
C GLY A 232 -10.69 33.35 12.84
N LEU A 233 -11.83 33.99 13.04
CA LEU A 233 -12.57 34.72 12.02
C LEU A 233 -11.99 36.13 11.85
N GLN A 234 -12.21 36.71 10.67
CA GLN A 234 -11.90 38.11 10.41
C GLN A 234 -13.07 39.00 10.83
N PRO A 235 -12.80 40.21 11.36
CA PRO A 235 -13.85 41.16 11.65
C PRO A 235 -14.54 41.60 10.35
N LEU A 236 -15.85 41.78 10.43
CA LEU A 236 -16.67 42.34 9.36
C LEU A 236 -16.38 43.84 9.19
N PRO A 237 -16.45 44.35 7.96
CA PRO A 237 -16.33 45.78 7.71
C PRO A 237 -17.54 46.52 8.31
N GLN A 238 -17.34 47.80 8.65
CA GLN A 238 -18.29 48.58 9.46
C GLN A 238 -19.66 48.79 8.78
N ASP A 239 -19.70 48.79 7.45
CA ASP A 239 -20.92 48.90 6.65
C ASP A 239 -21.81 47.65 6.72
N GLU A 240 -21.24 46.51 7.12
CA GLU A 240 -21.99 45.26 7.32
C GLU A 240 -22.51 45.08 8.75
N TRP A 241 -22.17 45.98 9.68
CA TRP A 241 -22.54 45.85 11.08
C TRP A 241 -24.06 45.91 11.29
N LYS A 242 -24.55 45.14 12.27
CA LYS A 242 -25.97 45.03 12.60
C LYS A 242 -26.25 45.61 13.98
N ASN A 243 -25.74 46.82 14.24
CA ASN A 243 -25.87 47.51 15.52
C ASN A 243 -27.32 47.58 16.00
N ASP A 244 -28.23 48.09 15.16
CA ASP A 244 -29.65 48.24 15.52
C ASP A 244 -30.28 46.91 15.93
N LEU A 245 -29.94 45.81 15.23
CA LEU A 245 -30.47 44.49 15.53
C LEU A 245 -29.93 43.93 16.85
N PHE A 246 -28.65 44.15 17.15
CA PHE A 246 -28.09 43.77 18.44
C PHE A 246 -28.72 44.59 19.57
N ASP A 247 -28.83 45.91 19.38
CA ASP A 247 -29.34 46.83 20.40
C ASP A 247 -30.81 46.55 20.73
N GLU A 248 -31.64 46.31 19.71
CA GLU A 248 -33.03 45.86 19.85
C GLU A 248 -33.10 44.58 20.70
N ARG A 249 -32.44 43.50 20.28
CA ARG A 249 -32.55 42.19 20.96
C ARG A 249 -31.96 42.18 22.36
N LEU A 250 -30.83 42.87 22.56
CA LEU A 250 -30.20 42.99 23.88
C LEU A 250 -31.09 43.78 24.83
N SER A 251 -31.71 44.87 24.37
CA SER A 251 -32.65 45.65 25.16
C SER A 251 -33.91 44.83 25.50
N GLU A 252 -34.50 44.14 24.53
CA GLU A 252 -35.67 43.27 24.73
C GLU A 252 -35.39 42.14 25.72
N SER A 253 -34.16 41.60 25.72
CA SER A 253 -33.75 40.51 26.60
C SER A 253 -33.26 40.98 27.97
N GLY A 254 -33.23 42.29 28.22
CA GLY A 254 -32.73 42.88 29.47
C GLY A 254 -31.23 42.66 29.70
N ALA A 255 -30.45 42.52 28.62
CA ALA A 255 -29.02 42.31 28.68
C ALA A 255 -28.31 43.52 29.29
N LYS A 256 -27.31 43.25 30.13
CA LYS A 256 -26.47 44.27 30.74
C LYS A 256 -25.22 44.49 29.90
N GLY A 257 -24.66 45.69 30.03
CA GLY A 257 -23.42 46.10 29.38
C GLY A 257 -22.36 46.54 30.39
N GLY A 258 -21.21 46.93 29.87
CA GLY A 258 -20.11 47.48 30.67
C GLY A 258 -18.84 47.64 29.84
N ASP A 259 -17.69 47.51 30.50
CA ASP A 259 -16.37 47.68 29.89
C ASP A 259 -16.10 46.69 28.75
N VAL A 260 -16.57 45.47 28.93
CA VAL A 260 -16.46 44.38 27.96
C VAL A 260 -17.82 43.74 27.84
N GLN A 261 -18.30 43.60 26.60
CA GLN A 261 -19.55 42.92 26.30
C GLN A 261 -19.36 42.10 25.02
N ILE A 262 -19.69 40.82 25.08
CA ILE A 262 -19.64 39.89 23.96
C ILE A 262 -21.04 39.31 23.79
N SER A 263 -21.65 39.60 22.65
CA SER A 263 -23.03 39.20 22.36
C SER A 263 -23.08 38.34 21.09
N LEU A 264 -24.00 37.39 21.05
CA LEU A 264 -24.21 36.45 19.96
C LEU A 264 -25.68 36.51 19.53
N LEU A 265 -25.96 36.61 18.23
CA LEU A 265 -27.34 36.53 17.70
C LEU A 265 -27.41 35.61 16.48
N TRP A 266 -28.60 35.04 16.23
CA TRP A 266 -28.86 34.18 15.08
C TRP A 266 -30.35 34.19 14.69
N GLU A 267 -30.70 33.62 13.53
CA GLU A 267 -32.03 33.72 12.91
C GLU A 267 -32.80 32.39 12.88
N ASN A 268 -32.57 31.51 13.86
CA ASN A 268 -33.24 30.23 13.93
C ASN A 268 -33.40 29.71 15.37
N LYS A 269 -34.02 28.54 15.52
CA LYS A 269 -34.34 27.92 16.81
C LYS A 269 -33.21 27.09 17.40
N ASN A 270 -32.07 26.99 16.72
CA ASN A 270 -30.96 26.17 17.19
C ASN A 270 -30.39 26.75 18.48
N ASP A 271 -29.75 25.88 19.26
CA ASP A 271 -29.09 26.20 20.51
C ASP A 271 -27.62 26.47 20.21
N PHE A 272 -27.27 27.76 20.15
CA PHE A 272 -25.90 28.23 20.11
C PHE A 272 -25.51 28.80 21.45
N ASN A 273 -24.28 28.53 21.86
CA ASN A 273 -23.73 29.04 23.09
C ASN A 273 -22.45 29.83 22.81
N ILE A 274 -22.33 30.99 23.44
CA ILE A 274 -21.09 31.75 23.51
C ILE A 274 -20.22 31.18 24.62
N LEU A 275 -18.93 30.99 24.32
CA LEU A 275 -17.94 30.59 25.30
C LEU A 275 -16.83 31.64 25.32
N VAL A 276 -16.55 32.16 26.50
CA VAL A 276 -15.50 33.17 26.70
C VAL A 276 -14.46 32.64 27.66
N VAL A 277 -13.22 32.51 27.19
CA VAL A 277 -12.08 32.26 28.08
C VAL A 277 -11.60 33.62 28.58
N THR A 278 -11.65 33.80 29.89
CA THR A 278 -11.28 35.05 30.55
C THR A 278 -9.76 35.17 30.72
N PRO A 279 -9.23 36.34 31.09
CA PRO A 279 -7.79 36.50 31.38
C PRO A 279 -7.28 35.56 32.47
N THR A 280 -8.12 35.20 33.46
CA THR A 280 -7.80 34.24 34.52
C THR A 280 -7.85 32.78 34.06
N GLN A 281 -8.11 32.52 32.78
CA GLN A 281 -8.25 31.19 32.17
C GLN A 281 -9.53 30.44 32.58
N GLU A 282 -10.47 31.10 33.25
CA GLU A 282 -11.80 30.56 33.46
C GLU A 282 -12.61 30.57 32.16
N ILE A 283 -13.57 29.67 32.03
CA ILE A 283 -14.43 29.58 30.85
C ILE A 283 -15.86 29.92 31.27
N ILE A 284 -16.38 31.03 30.77
CA ILE A 284 -17.79 31.38 30.90
C ILE A 284 -18.57 30.63 29.82
N HIS A 285 -19.60 29.92 30.24
CA HIS A 285 -20.55 29.18 29.38
C HIS A 285 -21.82 28.86 30.18
N PRO A 286 -22.92 28.36 29.60
CA PRO A 286 -24.20 28.22 30.30
C PRO A 286 -24.19 27.44 31.63
N ARG A 287 -23.30 26.45 31.76
CA ARG A 287 -23.15 25.66 33.01
C ARG A 287 -22.12 26.24 33.98
N ASN A 288 -21.39 27.27 33.57
CA ASN A 288 -20.50 28.08 34.38
C ASN A 288 -20.67 29.56 33.99
N PRO A 289 -21.83 30.18 34.29
CA PRO A 289 -22.19 31.49 33.74
C PRO A 289 -21.46 32.66 34.40
N LYS A 290 -20.61 32.42 35.40
CA LYS A 290 -19.87 33.45 36.11
C LYS A 290 -18.41 33.06 36.24
N SER A 291 -17.51 34.04 36.10
CA SER A 291 -16.09 33.89 36.41
C SER A 291 -15.74 34.61 37.72
N SER A 292 -14.65 34.19 38.35
CA SER A 292 -14.13 34.85 39.56
C SER A 292 -13.67 36.30 39.31
N ASP A 293 -13.33 36.62 38.06
CA ASP A 293 -12.93 37.96 37.62
C ASP A 293 -14.10 38.89 37.26
N GLY A 294 -15.34 38.50 37.58
CA GLY A 294 -16.52 39.35 37.50
C GLY A 294 -17.29 39.31 36.18
N GLY A 295 -16.91 38.42 35.26
CA GLY A 295 -17.66 38.17 34.03
C GLY A 295 -18.94 37.40 34.29
N VAL A 296 -20.01 37.76 33.59
CA VAL A 296 -21.33 37.16 33.76
C VAL A 296 -21.99 36.93 32.39
N GLN A 297 -22.43 35.70 32.14
CA GLN A 297 -23.44 35.38 31.14
C GLN A 297 -24.82 35.65 31.74
N ASP A 298 -25.45 36.75 31.33
CA ASP A 298 -26.75 37.17 31.86
C ASP A 298 -27.93 36.84 30.95
N VAL A 299 -27.67 36.63 29.65
CA VAL A 299 -28.67 36.17 28.69
C VAL A 299 -28.20 34.88 28.02
N GLU A 300 -28.99 33.82 28.20
CA GLU A 300 -28.92 32.52 27.51
C GLU A 300 -30.29 32.29 26.88
N MET A 301 -30.34 31.96 25.59
CA MET A 301 -31.59 31.70 24.88
C MET A 301 -31.51 30.40 24.08
N ASN A 302 -32.67 29.82 23.81
CA ASN A 302 -32.86 28.68 22.91
C ASN A 302 -32.37 27.33 23.43
N GLN A 303 -32.19 27.15 24.73
CA GLN A 303 -31.98 25.83 25.33
C GLN A 303 -33.08 24.82 24.94
N LYS A 304 -34.31 25.30 24.66
CA LYS A 304 -35.45 24.49 24.21
C LYS A 304 -35.95 24.88 22.81
N GLY A 305 -35.28 25.80 22.11
CA GLY A 305 -35.68 26.30 20.78
C GLY A 305 -36.94 27.18 20.80
N GLU A 306 -37.06 28.00 21.82
CA GLU A 306 -38.21 28.87 22.09
C GLU A 306 -38.35 30.03 21.08
N SER A 307 -37.25 30.68 20.69
CA SER A 307 -37.22 31.88 19.85
C SER A 307 -36.60 31.64 18.47
N LYS A 308 -37.06 32.41 17.46
CA LYS A 308 -36.41 32.49 16.14
C LYS A 308 -35.43 33.66 16.02
N THR A 309 -35.48 34.60 16.97
CA THR A 309 -34.64 35.80 17.05
C THR A 309 -33.85 35.83 18.36
N PRO A 310 -33.13 34.76 18.72
CA PRO A 310 -32.38 34.66 19.97
C PRO A 310 -31.17 35.59 20.03
N VAL A 311 -30.73 35.82 21.27
CA VAL A 311 -29.48 36.49 21.62
C VAL A 311 -28.86 35.82 22.85
N GLU A 312 -27.54 35.80 22.95
CA GLU A 312 -26.82 35.56 24.19
C GLU A 312 -25.90 36.73 24.50
N ASN A 313 -25.59 36.91 25.78
CA ASN A 313 -24.76 38.01 26.24
C ASN A 313 -23.84 37.60 27.39
N VAL A 314 -22.57 37.98 27.29
CA VAL A 314 -21.57 37.92 28.36
C VAL A 314 -20.99 39.30 28.55
N TYR A 315 -20.95 39.80 29.78
CA TYR A 315 -20.42 41.13 30.07
C TYR A 315 -19.58 41.18 31.34
N TRP A 316 -18.73 42.21 31.41
CA TRP A 316 -18.08 42.68 32.63
C TRP A 316 -18.58 44.10 32.88
N GLY A 317 -19.08 44.34 34.09
CA GLY A 317 -19.55 45.68 34.48
C GLY A 317 -18.46 46.75 34.37
N GLU A 318 -18.88 48.01 34.35
CA GLU A 318 -17.98 49.16 34.30
C GLU A 318 -16.94 49.13 35.44
N GLY A 319 -15.67 49.34 35.09
CA GLY A 319 -14.53 49.27 36.00
C GLY A 319 -14.13 47.85 36.45
N LYS A 320 -14.85 46.80 36.01
CA LYS A 320 -14.66 45.42 36.48
C LYS A 320 -13.99 44.50 35.47
N ALA A 321 -13.82 44.92 34.21
CA ALA A 321 -13.15 44.09 33.21
C ALA A 321 -11.65 43.94 33.56
N PRO A 322 -11.15 42.72 33.85
CA PRO A 322 -9.73 42.50 34.09
C PRO A 322 -8.89 42.80 32.85
N LYS A 323 -7.69 43.33 33.08
CA LYS A 323 -6.68 43.48 32.03
C LYS A 323 -6.19 42.10 31.58
N GLY A 324 -5.98 41.93 30.28
CA GLY A 324 -5.47 40.69 29.71
C GLY A 324 -6.18 40.28 28.44
N THR A 325 -6.02 39.01 28.06
CA THR A 325 -6.52 38.47 26.79
C THR A 325 -7.77 37.63 27.01
N TYR A 326 -8.80 37.94 26.24
CA TYR A 326 -10.04 37.19 26.17
C TYR A 326 -10.06 36.38 24.87
N TYR A 327 -10.65 35.19 24.92
CA TYR A 327 -10.85 34.35 23.74
C TYR A 327 -12.33 34.03 23.59
N VAL A 328 -12.88 34.31 22.41
CA VAL A 328 -14.31 34.14 22.14
C VAL A 328 -14.51 32.96 21.21
N TYR A 329 -15.47 32.10 21.55
CA TYR A 329 -15.86 30.94 20.77
C TYR A 329 -17.38 30.88 20.66
N VAL A 330 -17.86 30.23 19.60
CA VAL A 330 -19.27 29.87 19.44
C VAL A 330 -19.39 28.36 19.36
N HIS A 331 -20.34 27.79 20.09
CA HIS A 331 -20.62 26.38 20.14
C HIS A 331 -22.06 26.08 19.69
N PHE A 332 -22.21 25.35 18.59
CA PHE A 332 -23.47 24.77 18.16
C PHE A 332 -23.79 23.54 19.00
N TYR A 333 -24.55 23.73 20.07
CA TYR A 333 -24.83 22.69 21.04
C TYR A 333 -25.90 21.71 20.56
N LYS A 334 -27.00 22.23 20.00
CA LYS A 334 -28.13 21.38 19.62
C LYS A 334 -28.97 21.96 18.49
N GLU A 335 -29.25 21.12 17.51
CA GLU A 335 -30.22 21.42 16.44
C GLU A 335 -31.65 21.22 16.97
N HIS A 336 -32.51 22.21 16.76
CA HIS A 336 -33.93 22.16 17.16
C HIS A 336 -34.90 22.11 15.97
N GLN A 337 -34.45 22.39 14.74
CA GLN A 337 -35.29 22.30 13.55
C GLN A 337 -35.46 20.85 13.09
N LYS A 338 -36.71 20.37 13.04
CA LYS A 338 -37.03 18.95 12.72
C LYS A 338 -37.34 18.68 11.25
N PHE A 339 -37.58 19.71 10.43
CA PHE A 339 -38.20 19.54 9.09
C PHE A 339 -37.41 20.10 7.90
N ARG A 340 -36.30 20.81 8.14
CA ARG A 340 -35.30 21.15 7.12
C ARG A 340 -33.93 20.95 7.75
N LYS A 341 -33.13 20.03 7.22
CA LYS A 341 -31.71 19.98 7.56
C LYS A 341 -31.10 21.22 6.95
N VAL A 342 -30.85 22.22 7.77
CA VAL A 342 -30.03 23.35 7.37
C VAL A 342 -28.61 22.94 7.71
N ASP A 343 -27.83 22.53 6.71
CA ASP A 343 -26.46 22.05 6.94
C ASP A 343 -25.55 23.14 7.54
N ILE A 344 -25.91 24.42 7.36
CA ILE A 344 -25.15 25.59 7.81
C ILE A 344 -26.10 26.59 8.47
N SER A 345 -25.78 27.03 9.69
CA SER A 345 -26.50 28.07 10.41
C SER A 345 -25.57 29.21 10.71
N ASP A 346 -25.93 30.40 10.24
CA ASP A 346 -25.15 31.61 10.45
C ASP A 346 -25.48 32.22 11.81
N CYS A 347 -24.45 32.73 12.47
CA CYS A 347 -24.59 33.55 13.67
C CYS A 347 -23.62 34.73 13.62
N ARG A 348 -24.02 35.81 14.26
CA ARG A 348 -23.24 37.05 14.35
C ARG A 348 -22.81 37.30 15.78
N ILE A 349 -21.58 37.78 15.92
CA ILE A 349 -20.96 38.05 17.20
C ILE A 349 -20.54 39.51 17.23
N ARG A 350 -20.96 40.25 18.25
CA ARG A 350 -20.53 41.61 18.51
C ARG A 350 -19.67 41.65 19.77
N ILE A 351 -18.53 42.31 19.67
CA ILE A 351 -17.60 42.51 20.79
C ILE A 351 -17.45 44.01 21.00
N LEU A 352 -17.80 44.46 22.20
CA LEU A 352 -17.45 45.75 22.75
C LEU A 352 -16.31 45.54 23.75
N ALA A 353 -15.19 46.24 23.56
CA ALA A 353 -14.08 46.27 24.51
C ALA A 353 -13.58 47.71 24.68
N LYS A 354 -13.83 48.30 25.86
CA LYS A 354 -13.44 49.67 26.23
C LYS A 354 -13.84 50.72 25.17
N GLY A 355 -15.05 50.60 24.62
CA GLY A 355 -15.59 51.51 23.61
C GLY A 355 -15.29 51.13 22.15
N ALA A 356 -14.40 50.17 21.90
CA ALA A 356 -14.14 49.66 20.56
C ALA A 356 -15.12 48.52 20.20
N HIS A 357 -15.77 48.64 19.05
CA HIS A 357 -16.68 47.63 18.51
C HIS A 357 -16.01 46.79 17.41
N SER A 358 -16.33 45.51 17.37
CA SER A 358 -16.06 44.64 16.23
C SER A 358 -17.19 43.61 16.08
N GLU A 359 -17.55 43.31 14.83
CA GLU A 359 -18.51 42.24 14.52
C GLU A 359 -17.85 41.13 13.72
N TYR A 360 -18.36 39.91 13.88
CA TYR A 360 -17.90 38.70 13.20
C TYR A 360 -19.11 37.89 12.76
N GLU A 361 -18.97 37.16 11.66
CA GLU A 361 -19.97 36.19 11.20
C GLU A 361 -19.37 34.78 11.22
N ALA A 362 -20.08 33.85 11.85
CA ALA A 362 -19.67 32.45 11.96
C ALA A 362 -20.70 31.55 11.29
N GLN A 363 -20.22 30.68 10.40
CA GLN A 363 -21.02 29.65 9.76
C GLN A 363 -20.85 28.32 10.50
N MET A 364 -21.90 27.89 11.19
CA MET A 364 -21.87 26.74 12.08
C MET A 364 -22.59 25.55 11.47
N SER A 365 -22.11 24.33 11.74
CA SER A 365 -22.73 23.10 11.25
C SER A 365 -22.57 21.96 12.26
N LEU A 366 -23.28 20.84 12.06
CA LEU A 366 -23.05 19.63 12.84
C LEU A 366 -21.65 19.02 12.64
N ALA A 367 -20.96 19.38 11.56
CA ALA A 367 -19.57 18.99 11.32
C ALA A 367 -18.57 19.97 11.97
N ASN A 368 -18.91 21.26 12.05
CA ASN A 368 -18.13 22.30 12.74
C ASN A 368 -18.94 22.89 13.90
N GLN A 369 -19.06 22.13 14.98
CA GLN A 369 -19.88 22.54 16.13
C GLN A 369 -19.20 23.57 17.03
N LEU A 370 -17.89 23.81 16.90
CA LEU A 370 -17.16 24.73 17.77
C LEU A 370 -16.21 25.60 16.95
N GLN A 371 -16.44 26.92 16.95
CA GLN A 371 -15.66 27.88 16.18
C GLN A 371 -14.93 28.82 17.13
N PHE A 372 -13.62 29.02 16.89
CA PHE A 372 -12.88 30.12 17.51
C PHE A 372 -13.18 31.39 16.71
N VAL A 373 -13.71 32.42 17.38
CA VAL A 373 -14.07 33.68 16.73
C VAL A 373 -12.85 34.58 16.68
N THR A 374 -12.38 35.02 17.84
CA THR A 374 -11.25 35.95 17.92
C THR A 374 -10.66 35.95 19.31
N LYS A 375 -9.48 36.57 19.45
CA LYS A 375 -8.93 36.99 20.73
C LYS A 375 -8.76 38.50 20.71
N PHE A 376 -9.03 39.14 21.84
CA PHE A 376 -8.81 40.57 22.01
C PHE A 376 -8.16 40.82 23.38
N LYS A 377 -7.51 41.97 23.51
CA LYS A 377 -6.79 42.36 24.73
C LYS A 377 -7.39 43.63 25.30
N VAL A 378 -7.59 43.64 26.62
CA VAL A 378 -7.96 44.84 27.39
C VAL A 378 -6.72 45.31 28.15
N GLU A 379 -6.37 46.58 28.03
CA GLU A 379 -5.12 47.17 28.57
C GLU A 379 -5.28 47.95 29.87
#